data_AF-A0A353ZVJ7-F1
#
_entry.id   AF-A0A353ZVJ7-F1
#
_cell.length_a   1.000
_cell.length_b   1.000
_cell.length_c   1.000
_cell.angle_alpha   90.00
_cell.angle_beta   90.00
_cell.angle_gamma   90.00
#
_symmetry.space_group_name_H-M   'P 1'
#
loop_
_entity.id
_entity.type
_entity.pdbx_description
1 polymer ?
#
loop_
_entity_poly.entity_id
_entity_poly.type
_entity_poly.pdbx_seq_one_letter_code
_entity_poly.pdbx_strand_id
1 'polypeptide(L)'
;MLTINQMTAALLESLTQQIRAAGKQDDYCSLTVQPGNAVVFDFGPESGCGGIAWVRLISANPSVAFPSADVSLDSCAFSLAFTVEMGMVGPAPVLENTLGQFTPPDDIELFDASMRQMDEMQMMYDALKAARIPQKIIGSYAPQGPEAGVMGGVWTVTVGGED
;
A
#
# COMPACT_ATOMS: atom_id res chain seq x y z
N MET A 1 13.66 -4.17 20.37
CA MET A 1 12.73 -4.54 19.27
C MET A 1 12.96 -3.56 18.12
N LEU A 2 12.22 -3.60 17.00
CA LEU A 2 12.27 -2.50 16.00
C LEU A 2 11.26 -1.41 16.40
N THR A 3 11.61 -0.14 16.21
CA THR A 3 10.66 0.97 16.35
C THR A 3 9.73 1.03 15.14
N ILE A 4 8.58 1.72 15.26
CA ILE A 4 7.66 1.88 14.12
C ILE A 4 8.34 2.49 12.90
N ASN A 5 9.22 3.49 13.10
CA ASN A 5 9.97 4.12 12.03
C ASN A 5 10.90 3.14 11.29
N GLN A 6 11.56 2.25 12.04
CA GLN A 6 12.41 1.22 11.45
C GLN A 6 11.59 0.17 10.69
N MET A 7 10.41 -0.19 11.20
CA MET A 7 9.52 -1.13 10.53
C MET A 7 8.93 -0.56 9.24
N THR A 8 8.44 0.68 9.24
CA THR A 8 7.93 1.33 8.03
C THR A 8 9.03 1.55 7.00
N ALA A 9 10.24 1.91 7.43
CA ALA A 9 11.40 2.01 6.54
C ALA A 9 11.77 0.66 5.91
N ALA A 10 11.80 -0.42 6.69
CA ALA A 10 12.09 -1.76 6.17
C ALA A 10 11.02 -2.25 5.17
N LEU A 11 9.74 -1.93 5.40
CA LEU A 11 8.66 -2.22 4.47
C LEU A 11 8.83 -1.45 3.16
N LEU A 12 9.08 -0.14 3.24
CA LEU A 12 9.23 0.71 2.06
C LEU A 12 10.48 0.34 1.27
N GLU A 13 11.59 0.05 1.94
CA GLU A 13 12.82 -0.44 1.29
C GLU A 13 12.55 -1.73 0.54
N SER A 14 11.87 -2.69 1.18
CA SER A 14 11.55 -3.97 0.54
C SER A 14 10.61 -3.80 -0.65
N LEU A 15 9.63 -2.89 -0.57
CA LEU A 15 8.75 -2.57 -1.70
C LEU A 15 9.52 -1.93 -2.86
N THR A 16 10.39 -0.98 -2.56
CA THR A 16 11.26 -0.32 -3.54
C THR A 16 12.15 -1.33 -4.26
N GLN A 17 12.69 -2.31 -3.53
CA GLN A 17 13.50 -3.38 -4.11
C GLN A 17 12.70 -4.25 -5.08
N GLN A 18 11.45 -4.62 -4.74
CA GLN A 18 10.59 -5.40 -5.64
C GLN A 18 10.21 -4.62 -6.90
N ILE A 19 9.83 -3.34 -6.75
CA ILE A 19 9.51 -2.47 -7.89
C ILE A 19 10.71 -2.34 -8.83
N ARG A 20 11.90 -2.12 -8.28
CA ARG A 20 13.14 -2.04 -9.06
C ARG A 20 13.47 -3.36 -9.75
N ALA A 21 13.34 -4.48 -9.05
CA ALA A 21 13.59 -5.81 -9.60
C ALA A 21 12.64 -6.16 -10.76
N ALA A 22 11.41 -5.65 -10.71
CA ALA A 22 10.43 -5.76 -11.79
C ALA A 22 10.65 -4.79 -12.95
N GLY A 23 11.62 -3.88 -12.86
CA GLY A 23 11.88 -2.85 -13.89
C GLY A 23 10.80 -1.76 -13.95
N LYS A 24 9.98 -1.61 -12.91
CA LYS A 24 8.85 -0.67 -12.86
C LYS A 24 9.15 0.62 -12.08
N GLN A 25 10.41 0.94 -11.81
CA GLN A 25 10.76 2.09 -10.96
C GLN A 25 10.24 3.41 -11.55
N ASP A 26 10.29 3.56 -12.88
CA ASP A 26 9.86 4.78 -13.56
C ASP A 26 8.34 4.87 -13.71
N ASP A 27 7.61 3.78 -13.43
CA ASP A 27 6.14 3.77 -13.42
C ASP A 27 5.59 4.46 -12.17
N TYR A 28 6.39 4.67 -11.12
CA TYR A 28 5.93 5.29 -9.87
C TYR A 28 6.67 6.59 -9.62
N CYS A 29 5.94 7.72 -9.57
CA CYS A 29 6.57 9.02 -9.29
C CYS A 29 6.87 9.23 -7.80
N SER A 30 6.27 8.42 -6.92
CA SER A 30 6.46 8.51 -5.48
C SER A 30 6.49 7.15 -4.82
N LEU A 31 7.52 6.93 -3.99
CA LEU A 31 7.68 5.77 -3.12
C LEU A 31 7.97 6.32 -1.72
N THR A 32 6.97 6.38 -0.85
CA THR A 32 7.11 7.14 0.41
C THR A 32 6.33 6.54 1.59
N VAL A 33 6.64 7.01 2.79
CA VAL A 33 5.78 6.80 3.97
C VAL A 33 4.73 7.91 3.99
N GLN A 34 3.45 7.55 3.94
CA GLN A 34 2.35 8.51 3.94
C GLN A 34 1.82 8.74 5.35
N PRO A 35 1.64 10.00 5.80
CA PRO A 35 0.96 10.31 7.05
C PRO A 35 -0.57 10.31 6.88
N GLY A 36 -1.28 10.23 8.00
CA GLY A 36 -2.73 10.44 8.05
C GLY A 36 -3.58 9.24 7.66
N ASN A 37 -4.88 9.49 7.51
CA ASN A 37 -5.90 8.45 7.29
C ASN A 37 -6.24 8.22 5.81
N ALA A 38 -5.69 9.02 4.90
CA ALA A 38 -5.94 8.95 3.46
C ALA A 38 -4.63 9.13 2.68
N VAL A 39 -4.62 8.61 1.45
CA VAL A 39 -3.51 8.74 0.52
C VAL A 39 -3.92 9.74 -0.55
N VAL A 40 -2.99 10.62 -0.93
CA VAL A 40 -3.26 11.64 -1.95
C VAL A 40 -3.18 11.01 -3.33
N PHE A 41 -4.33 10.67 -3.91
CA PHE A 41 -4.43 10.12 -5.27
C PHE A 41 -4.31 11.16 -6.39
N ASP A 42 -4.21 12.45 -6.04
CA ASP A 42 -4.01 13.55 -6.98
C ASP A 42 -2.69 13.42 -7.80
N PHE A 43 -1.77 12.56 -7.35
CA PHE A 43 -0.60 12.13 -8.13
C PHE A 43 -0.93 11.02 -9.14
N GLY A 44 -2.12 11.09 -9.74
CA GLY A 44 -2.60 10.13 -10.73
C GLY A 44 -2.17 10.47 -12.17
N PRO A 45 -2.83 9.86 -13.17
CA PRO A 45 -2.50 10.07 -14.59
C PRO A 45 -2.53 11.54 -15.00
N GLU A 46 -3.44 12.33 -14.43
CA GLU A 46 -3.61 13.76 -14.74
C GLU A 46 -2.40 14.60 -14.32
N SER A 47 -1.62 14.15 -13.33
CA SER A 47 -0.40 14.84 -12.89
C SER A 47 0.84 14.43 -13.69
N GLY A 48 0.70 13.58 -14.72
CA GLY A 48 1.83 12.96 -15.42
C GLY A 48 2.57 11.91 -14.59
N CYS A 49 1.99 11.48 -13.46
CA CYS A 49 2.55 10.43 -12.62
C CYS A 49 1.97 9.07 -13.01
N GLY A 50 2.83 8.06 -13.20
CA GLY A 50 2.41 6.69 -13.55
C GLY A 50 1.88 5.86 -12.38
N GLY A 51 1.86 6.43 -11.17
CA GLY A 51 1.41 5.78 -9.95
C GLY A 51 2.20 6.18 -8.70
N ILE A 52 1.68 5.78 -7.54
CA ILE A 52 2.34 5.95 -6.25
C ILE A 52 2.37 4.61 -5.50
N ALA A 53 3.47 4.38 -4.79
CA ALA A 53 3.62 3.28 -3.85
C ALA A 53 3.88 3.86 -2.46
N TRP A 54 3.30 3.25 -1.43
CA TRP A 54 3.40 3.79 -0.08
C TRP A 54 3.39 2.75 1.01
N VAL A 55 3.83 3.20 2.19
CA VAL A 55 3.61 2.55 3.47
C VAL A 55 2.94 3.57 4.41
N ARG A 56 1.89 3.19 5.15
CA ARG A 56 1.31 4.08 6.19
C ARG A 56 0.88 3.34 7.43
N LEU A 57 0.96 3.99 8.58
CA LEU A 57 0.40 3.49 9.82
C LEU A 57 -1.13 3.69 9.82
N ILE A 58 -1.87 2.64 10.18
CA ILE A 58 -3.34 2.64 10.30
C ILE A 58 -3.76 2.77 11.76
N SER A 59 -3.16 1.94 12.62
CA SER A 59 -3.46 1.93 14.04
C SER A 59 -2.28 1.43 14.85
N ALA A 60 -2.18 1.90 16.08
CA ALA A 60 -1.27 1.39 17.09
C ALA A 60 -2.10 1.08 18.33
N ASN A 61 -2.03 -0.15 18.85
CA ASN A 61 -2.81 -0.56 20.01
C ASN A 61 -1.92 -1.35 21.00
N PRO A 62 -2.12 -1.19 22.31
CA PRO A 62 -1.53 -2.08 23.32
C PRO A 62 -1.92 -3.54 23.05
N SER A 63 -0.98 -4.46 23.26
CA SER A 63 -1.17 -5.88 23.00
C SER A 63 -0.43 -6.74 24.02
N VAL A 64 -1.17 -7.45 24.89
CA VAL A 64 -0.60 -8.50 25.75
C VAL A 64 -0.25 -9.75 24.93
N ALA A 65 -1.09 -10.09 23.95
CA ALA A 65 -0.96 -11.27 23.11
C ALA A 65 -1.08 -10.88 21.63
N PHE A 66 0.07 -10.60 21.03
CA PHE A 66 0.17 -10.21 19.62
C PHE A 66 -0.56 -11.20 18.70
N PRO A 67 -1.35 -10.74 17.70
CA PRO A 67 -1.58 -9.34 17.29
C PRO A 67 -2.81 -8.67 17.91
N SER A 68 -3.43 -9.28 18.92
CA SER A 68 -4.74 -8.82 19.40
C SER A 68 -4.59 -7.54 20.22
N ALA A 69 -5.38 -6.53 19.88
CA ALA A 69 -5.51 -5.33 20.68
C ALA A 69 -6.16 -5.68 22.04
N ASP A 70 -5.60 -5.15 23.12
CA ASP A 70 -6.19 -5.22 24.45
C ASP A 70 -6.52 -3.81 24.92
N VAL A 71 -7.78 -3.43 24.72
CA VAL A 71 -8.33 -2.11 25.06
C VAL A 71 -8.59 -1.93 26.56
N SER A 72 -8.43 -2.99 27.36
CA SER A 72 -8.56 -2.90 28.82
C SER A 72 -7.30 -2.36 29.50
N LEU A 73 -6.21 -2.24 28.74
CA LEU A 73 -4.93 -1.75 29.23
C LEU A 73 -4.90 -0.22 29.24
N ASP A 74 -4.76 0.36 30.43
CA ASP A 74 -4.59 1.81 30.63
C ASP A 74 -3.14 2.13 31.09
N SER A 75 -2.14 1.49 30.47
CA SER A 75 -0.73 1.61 30.86
C SER A 75 0.21 1.55 29.66
N CYS A 76 1.26 2.38 29.69
CA CYS A 76 2.35 2.36 28.70
C CYS A 76 3.37 1.23 28.90
N ALA A 77 3.12 0.29 29.82
CA ALA A 77 4.06 -0.80 30.13
C ALA A 77 4.01 -1.97 29.13
N PHE A 78 3.06 -1.95 28.19
CA PHE A 78 2.79 -3.06 27.29
C PHE A 78 3.35 -2.79 25.88
N SER A 79 3.76 -3.86 25.19
CA SER A 79 4.16 -3.77 23.79
C SER A 79 3.00 -3.35 22.90
N LEU A 80 3.33 -2.74 21.77
CA LEU A 80 2.34 -2.28 20.80
C LEU A 80 2.25 -3.24 19.61
N ALA A 81 1.02 -3.43 19.14
CA ALA A 81 0.71 -3.98 17.84
C ALA A 81 0.37 -2.82 16.90
N PHE A 82 1.17 -2.68 15.83
CA PHE A 82 0.95 -1.67 14.81
C PHE A 82 0.35 -2.31 13.57
N THR A 83 -0.74 -1.77 13.06
CA THR A 83 -1.30 -2.13 11.76
C THR A 83 -0.83 -1.10 10.75
N VAL A 84 -0.16 -1.57 9.71
CA VAL A 84 0.42 -0.77 8.64
C VAL A 84 -0.20 -1.23 7.33
N GLU A 85 -0.44 -0.31 6.41
CA GLU A 85 -0.77 -0.60 5.03
C GLU A 85 0.47 -0.45 4.15
N MET A 86 0.65 -1.40 3.24
CA MET A 86 1.51 -1.27 2.08
C MET A 86 0.60 -1.17 0.86
N GLY A 87 0.74 -0.10 0.07
CA GLY A 87 -0.15 0.15 -1.05
C GLY A 87 0.58 0.53 -2.32
N MET A 88 -0.08 0.26 -3.43
CA MET A 88 0.31 0.68 -4.77
C MET A 88 -0.96 1.07 -5.52
N VAL A 89 -0.92 2.20 -6.23
CA VAL A 89 -1.92 2.56 -7.23
C VAL A 89 -1.24 3.11 -8.46
N GLY A 90 -1.87 2.87 -9.61
CA GLY A 90 -1.48 3.42 -10.90
C GLY A 90 -2.69 3.84 -11.72
N PRO A 91 -2.49 4.32 -12.96
CA PRO A 91 -3.55 4.64 -13.88
C PRO A 91 -4.56 3.52 -14.05
N ALA A 92 -5.83 3.89 -13.93
CA ALA A 92 -6.95 3.08 -14.36
C ALA A 92 -7.45 3.59 -15.71
N PRO A 93 -7.88 2.70 -16.61
CA PRO A 93 -8.66 3.14 -17.76
C PRO A 93 -9.98 3.74 -17.26
N VAL A 94 -10.29 4.94 -17.74
CA VAL A 94 -11.50 5.70 -17.36
C VAL A 94 -12.27 6.14 -18.59
N LEU A 95 -13.51 6.58 -18.37
CA LEU A 95 -14.35 7.18 -19.41
C LEU A 95 -13.62 8.38 -20.04
N GLU A 96 -13.26 8.27 -21.31
CA GLU A 96 -12.68 9.39 -22.04
C GLU A 96 -13.77 10.37 -22.44
N ASN A 97 -13.50 11.67 -22.30
CA ASN A 97 -14.37 12.72 -22.82
C ASN A 97 -13.65 13.46 -23.95
N THR A 98 -13.98 13.11 -25.19
CA THR A 98 -13.46 13.79 -26.37
C THR A 98 -14.58 14.60 -27.00
N LEU A 99 -14.49 15.93 -26.94
CA LEU A 99 -15.46 16.86 -27.55
C LEU A 99 -16.93 16.62 -27.11
N GLY A 100 -17.14 16.20 -25.85
CA GLY A 100 -18.47 15.91 -25.31
C GLY A 100 -19.00 14.51 -25.67
N GLN A 101 -18.21 13.68 -26.35
CA GLN A 101 -18.47 12.26 -26.51
C GLN A 101 -17.75 11.48 -25.43
N PHE A 102 -18.50 10.63 -24.75
CA PHE A 102 -18.00 9.75 -23.71
C PHE A 102 -17.72 8.36 -24.29
N THR A 103 -16.46 7.93 -24.27
CA THR A 103 -16.04 6.62 -24.74
C THR A 103 -15.63 5.77 -23.54
N PRO A 104 -16.32 4.64 -23.27
CA PRO A 104 -15.89 3.73 -22.21
C PRO A 104 -14.58 3.05 -22.60
N PRO A 105 -13.76 2.63 -21.61
CA PRO A 105 -12.65 1.73 -21.85
C PRO A 105 -13.08 0.48 -22.61
N ASP A 106 -12.20 -0.02 -23.47
CA ASP A 106 -12.45 -1.31 -24.12
C ASP A 106 -12.14 -2.50 -23.20
N ASP A 107 -12.61 -3.69 -23.59
CA ASP A 107 -12.44 -4.91 -22.79
C ASP A 107 -10.96 -5.31 -22.62
N ILE A 108 -10.09 -4.93 -23.57
CA ILE A 108 -8.64 -5.23 -23.52
C ILE A 108 -7.97 -4.31 -22.50
N GLU A 109 -8.28 -3.02 -22.50
CA GLU A 109 -7.78 -2.06 -21.52
C GLU A 109 -8.18 -2.47 -20.08
N LEU A 110 -9.44 -2.88 -19.89
CA LEU A 110 -9.91 -3.37 -18.59
C LEU A 110 -9.21 -4.67 -18.16
N PHE A 111 -8.95 -5.57 -19.10
CA PHE A 111 -8.22 -6.80 -18.83
C PHE A 111 -6.76 -6.52 -18.45
N ASP A 112 -6.05 -5.71 -19.22
CA ASP A 112 -4.65 -5.35 -18.98
C ASP A 112 -4.50 -4.61 -17.65
N ALA A 113 -5.44 -3.71 -17.33
CA ALA A 113 -5.48 -3.01 -16.06
C ALA A 113 -5.70 -4.00 -14.89
N SER A 114 -6.60 -4.97 -15.04
CA SER A 114 -6.84 -6.02 -14.04
C SER A 114 -5.59 -6.88 -13.81
N MET A 115 -4.90 -7.27 -14.88
CA MET A 115 -3.64 -8.03 -14.79
C MET A 115 -2.55 -7.22 -14.11
N ARG A 116 -2.44 -5.93 -14.43
CA ARG A 116 -1.51 -5.01 -13.74
C ARG A 116 -1.79 -4.95 -12.24
N GLN A 117 -3.05 -4.82 -11.82
CA GLN A 117 -3.41 -4.80 -10.39
C GLN A 117 -3.03 -6.11 -9.69
N MET A 118 -3.22 -7.27 -10.34
CA MET A 118 -2.82 -8.56 -9.79
C MET A 118 -1.29 -8.69 -9.66
N ASP A 119 -0.54 -8.19 -10.65
CA ASP A 119 0.92 -8.15 -10.60
C ASP A 119 1.42 -7.26 -9.46
N GLU A 120 0.83 -6.08 -9.28
CA GLU A 120 1.14 -5.16 -8.18
C GLU A 120 0.77 -5.75 -6.82
N MET A 121 -0.39 -6.42 -6.72
CA MET A 121 -0.79 -7.18 -5.53
C MET A 121 0.26 -8.23 -5.15
N GLN A 122 0.71 -9.02 -6.13
CA GLN A 122 1.73 -10.06 -5.90
C GLN A 122 3.09 -9.45 -5.53
N MET A 123 3.48 -8.36 -6.18
CA MET A 123 4.72 -7.63 -5.89
C MET A 123 4.74 -7.10 -4.45
N MET A 124 3.65 -6.48 -3.99
CA MET A 124 3.51 -6.05 -2.60
C MET A 124 3.58 -7.23 -1.64
N TYR A 125 2.94 -8.35 -1.97
CA TYR A 125 2.99 -9.55 -1.12
C TYR A 125 4.42 -10.11 -0.99
N ASP A 126 5.19 -10.13 -2.08
CA ASP A 126 6.59 -10.55 -2.04
C ASP A 126 7.48 -9.54 -1.32
N ALA A 127 7.21 -8.24 -1.43
CA ALA A 127 7.85 -7.21 -0.61
C ALA A 127 7.57 -7.43 0.89
N LEU A 128 6.31 -7.69 1.25
CA LEU A 128 5.94 -7.99 2.63
C LEU A 128 6.65 -9.22 3.14
N LYS A 129 6.81 -10.27 2.34
CA LYS A 129 7.58 -11.48 2.71
C LYS A 129 9.06 -11.18 2.91
N ALA A 130 9.67 -10.41 2.01
CA ALA A 130 11.09 -10.10 2.03
C ALA A 130 11.49 -9.12 3.16
N ALA A 131 10.58 -8.26 3.61
CA ALA A 131 10.85 -7.32 4.70
C ALA A 131 11.27 -8.05 6.00
N ARG A 132 12.44 -7.72 6.53
CA ARG A 132 13.03 -8.39 7.71
C ARG A 132 12.47 -7.87 9.04
N ILE A 133 11.17 -8.07 9.25
CA ILE A 133 10.47 -7.69 10.48
C ILE A 133 10.20 -8.95 11.31
N PRO A 134 10.70 -9.05 12.57
CA PRO A 134 10.64 -10.29 13.37
C PRO A 134 9.24 -10.79 13.69
N GLN A 135 8.29 -9.88 13.97
CA GLN A 135 6.91 -10.21 14.29
C GLN A 135 6.02 -9.49 13.30
N LYS A 136 5.59 -10.18 12.24
CA LYS A 136 4.67 -9.65 11.24
C LYS A 136 3.60 -10.68 10.89
N ILE A 137 2.38 -10.20 10.70
CA ILE A 137 1.25 -10.97 10.19
C ILE A 137 0.73 -10.22 8.97
N ILE A 138 0.77 -10.86 7.81
CA ILE A 138 0.20 -10.32 6.58
C ILE A 138 -1.31 -10.56 6.65
N GLY A 139 -2.08 -9.47 6.57
CA GLY A 139 -3.54 -9.49 6.55
C GLY A 139 -4.08 -9.72 5.15
N SER A 140 -5.25 -9.16 4.84
CA SER A 140 -5.89 -9.26 3.52
C SER A 140 -5.45 -8.15 2.58
N TYR A 141 -5.54 -8.43 1.27
CA TYR A 141 -5.52 -7.42 0.23
C TYR A 141 -6.89 -6.77 0.09
N ALA A 142 -6.93 -5.44 -0.03
CA ALA A 142 -8.12 -4.67 -0.32
C ALA A 142 -7.90 -3.91 -1.64
N PRO A 143 -8.62 -4.28 -2.73
CA PRO A 143 -8.53 -3.53 -3.98
C PRO A 143 -9.10 -2.12 -3.81
N GLN A 144 -8.54 -1.18 -4.57
CA GLN A 144 -8.97 0.22 -4.61
C GLN A 144 -9.20 0.67 -6.05
N GLY A 145 -10.18 1.55 -6.22
CA GLY A 145 -10.54 2.17 -7.50
C GLY A 145 -11.48 1.33 -8.40
N PRO A 146 -11.73 1.80 -9.63
CA PRO A 146 -11.22 3.04 -10.21
C PRO A 146 -11.85 4.28 -9.55
N GLU A 147 -11.02 5.12 -8.92
CA GLU A 147 -11.43 6.41 -8.33
C GLU A 147 -10.42 7.46 -8.77
N ALA A 148 -10.89 8.62 -9.25
CA ALA A 148 -10.03 9.69 -9.78
C ALA A 148 -8.98 9.23 -10.80
N GLY A 149 -9.31 8.23 -11.64
CA GLY A 149 -8.39 7.73 -12.66
C GLY A 149 -7.28 6.82 -12.15
N VAL A 150 -7.34 6.36 -10.90
CA VAL A 150 -6.38 5.40 -10.35
C VAL A 150 -7.02 4.11 -9.87
N MET A 151 -6.27 3.02 -9.96
CA MET A 151 -6.61 1.71 -9.42
C MET A 151 -5.39 1.03 -8.82
N GLY A 152 -5.62 0.09 -7.91
CA GLY A 152 -4.57 -0.66 -7.24
C GLY A 152 -5.10 -1.29 -5.97
N GLY A 153 -4.39 -1.16 -4.86
CA GLY A 153 -4.91 -1.60 -3.58
C GLY A 153 -3.87 -1.61 -2.48
N VAL A 154 -4.26 -2.17 -1.34
CA VAL A 154 -3.42 -2.24 -0.14
C VAL A 154 -3.38 -3.64 0.42
N TRP A 155 -2.21 -4.05 0.89
CA TRP A 155 -2.10 -5.11 1.87
C TRP A 155 -2.02 -4.52 3.27
N THR A 156 -2.75 -5.11 4.20
CA THR A 156 -2.56 -4.83 5.62
C THR A 156 -1.47 -5.73 6.19
N VAL A 157 -0.64 -5.19 7.09
CA VAL A 157 0.34 -5.97 7.86
C VAL A 157 0.30 -5.51 9.30
N THR A 158 0.18 -6.45 10.23
CA THR A 158 0.30 -6.16 11.66
C THR A 158 1.69 -6.53 12.12
N VAL A 159 2.39 -5.60 12.76
CA VAL A 159 3.77 -5.77 13.23
C VAL A 159 3.87 -5.52 14.73
N GLY A 160 4.66 -6.35 15.41
CA GLY A 160 4.95 -6.20 16.84
C GLY A 160 6.15 -5.28 17.05
N GLY A 161 6.05 -4.32 17.96
CA GLY A 161 7.11 -3.37 18.23
C GLY A 161 7.11 -2.82 19.66
N GLU A 162 8.21 -2.12 19.96
CA GLU A 162 8.32 -1.20 21.11
C GLU A 162 8.12 0.23 20.59
N ASP A 163 7.64 1.12 21.45
CA ASP A 163 7.66 2.57 21.21
C ASP A 163 9.10 3.11 21.07
#